data_AF-A0A3D2W2C9-F1
#
_entry.id   AF-A0A3D2W2C9-F1
#
_cell.length_a   1.000
_cell.length_b   1.000
_cell.length_c   1.000
_cell.angle_alpha   90.00
_cell.angle_beta   90.00
_cell.angle_gamma   90.00
#
_symmetry.space_group_name_H-M   'P 1'
#
loop_
_entity.id
_entity.type
_entity.pdbx_description
1 polymer ?
#
loop_
_entity_poly.entity_id
_entity_poly.type
_entity_poly.pdbx_seq_one_letter_code
_entity_poly.pdbx_strand_id
1 'polypeptide(L)' 'MLRSELVSRLQEEFPTLRPAEVEEAVDVVLDEIAAALAQGGRVELRGFGA' A
#
# COMPACT_ATOMS: atom_id res chain seq x y z
N MET A 1 -8.47 -3.39 9.30
CA MET A 1 -7.54 -2.25 9.25
C MET A 1 -7.99 -1.34 8.14
N LEU A 2 -8.15 -0.05 8.41
CA LEU A 2 -8.47 0.99 7.43
C LEU A 2 -7.21 1.49 6.74
N ARG A 3 -7.34 2.11 5.55
CA ARG A 3 -6.22 2.78 4.86
C ARG A 3 -5.55 3.83 5.76
N SER A 4 -6.34 4.62 6.47
CA SER A 4 -5.83 5.64 7.39
C SER A 4 -5.01 5.05 8.53
N GLU A 5 -5.43 3.91 9.08
CA GLU A 5 -4.67 3.21 10.14
C GLU A 5 -3.33 2.67 9.62
N LEU A 6 -3.30 2.19 8.37
CA LEU A 6 -2.06 1.75 7.72
C LEU A 6 -1.09 2.94 7.52
N VAL A 7 -1.59 4.05 6.98
CA VAL A 7 -0.79 5.27 6.76
C VAL A 7 -0.22 5.78 8.08
N SER A 8 -1.02 5.87 9.14
CA SER A 8 -0.55 6.31 10.46
C SER A 8 0.56 5.41 11.00
N ARG A 9 0.43 4.09 10.90
CA ARG A 9 1.47 3.14 11.33
C ARG A 9 2.77 3.30 10.52
N LEU A 10 2.66 3.48 9.21
CA LEU A 10 3.82 3.68 8.35
C LEU A 10 4.50 5.03 8.64
N GLN A 11 3.76 6.08 8.96
CA GLN A 11 4.35 7.36 9.37
C GLN A 11 5.12 7.24 10.70
N GLU A 12 4.66 6.41 11.64
CA GLU A 12 5.38 6.11 12.88
C GLU A 12 6.67 5.31 12.62
N GLU A 13 6.64 4.37 11.67
CA GLU A 13 7.78 3.53 11.31
C GLU A 13 8.82 4.27 10.44
N PHE A 14 8.37 5.20 9.60
CA PHE A 14 9.20 5.97 8.67
C PHE A 14 9.14 7.49 8.97
N PRO A 15 9.62 7.94 10.16
CA PRO A 15 9.45 9.32 10.61
C PRO A 15 10.22 10.35 9.77
N THR A 16 11.14 9.91 8.91
CA THR A 16 11.89 10.77 7.98
C THR A 16 11.11 11.11 6.72
N LEU A 17 10.05 10.36 6.41
CA LEU A 17 9.20 10.62 5.25
C LEU A 17 8.14 11.66 5.59
N ARG A 18 7.79 12.48 4.60
CA ARG A 18 6.68 13.41 4.73
C ARG A 18 5.36 12.62 4.71
N PRO A 19 4.33 13.06 5.44
CA PRO A 19 3.02 12.40 5.44
C PRO A 19 2.47 12.09 4.04
N ALA A 20 2.59 13.06 3.12
CA ALA A 20 2.15 12.92 1.73
C ALA A 20 2.91 11.82 0.96
N GLU A 21 4.20 11.62 1.25
CA GLU A 21 5.00 10.57 0.58
C GLU A 21 4.55 9.17 1.02
N VAL A 22 4.18 9.02 2.29
CA VAL A 22 3.64 7.77 2.82
C VAL A 22 2.26 7.49 2.22
N GLU A 23 1.40 8.50 2.15
CA GLU A 23 0.07 8.38 1.53
C GLU A 23 0.17 8.00 0.06
N GLU A 24 1.01 8.69 -0.71
CA GLU A 24 1.22 8.42 -2.14
C GLU A 24 1.77 7.01 -2.37
N ALA A 25 2.74 6.56 -1.56
CA ALA A 25 3.27 5.21 -1.66
C ALA A 25 2.21 4.13 -1.39
N VAL A 26 1.34 4.35 -0.39
CA VAL A 26 0.23 3.43 -0.10
C VAL A 26 -0.77 3.39 -1.26
N ASP A 27 -1.12 4.54 -1.82
CA ASP A 27 -2.03 4.62 -2.96
C ASP A 27 -1.48 3.89 -4.17
N VAL A 28 -0.22 4.14 -4.55
CA VAL A 28 0.43 3.45 -5.67
C VAL A 28 0.39 1.94 -5.49
N VAL A 29 0.70 1.41 -4.31
CA VAL A 29 0.67 -0.04 -4.07
C VAL A 29 -0.75 -0.59 -4.22
N LEU A 30 -1.75 0.06 -3.64
CA LEU A 30 -3.14 -0.42 -3.70
C LEU A 30 -3.74 -0.31 -5.11
N ASP A 31 -3.43 0.76 -5.82
CA ASP A 31 -3.90 1.01 -7.18
C ASP A 31 -3.31 0.00 -8.16
N GLU A 32 -2.02 -0.33 -8.05
CA GLU A 32 -1.39 -1.35 -8.88
C GLU A 32 -1.98 -2.74 -8.63
N ILE A 33 -2.28 -3.07 -7.37
CA ILE A 33 -2.98 -4.32 -7.03
C ILE A 33 -4.37 -4.35 -7.68
N ALA A 34 -5.13 -3.26 -7.54
CA ALA A 34 -6.47 -3.15 -8.12
C ALA A 34 -6.44 -3.25 -9.65
N ALA A 35 -5.50 -2.55 -10.30
CA ALA A 35 -5.33 -2.55 -11.74
C ALA A 35 -4.95 -3.94 -12.28
N ALA A 36 -4.02 -4.63 -11.62
CA ALA A 36 -3.63 -5.99 -12.00
C ALA A 36 -4.81 -6.96 -11.92
N LEU A 37 -5.60 -6.90 -10.84
CA LEU A 37 -6.79 -7.73 -10.66
C LEU A 37 -7.89 -7.40 -11.67
N ALA A 38 -8.12 -6.11 -11.96
CA ALA A 38 -9.10 -5.67 -12.94
C ALA A 38 -8.79 -6.17 -14.36
N GLN A 39 -7.51 -6.37 -14.68
CA GLN A 39 -7.05 -6.93 -15.95
C GLN A 39 -7.10 -8.47 -15.99
N GLY A 40 -7.63 -9.13 -14.95
CA GLY A 40 -7.63 -10.58 -14.83
C GLY A 40 -6.26 -11.17 -14.48
N GLY A 41 -5.31 -10.31 -14.10
CA GLY A 41 -4.02 -10.72 -13.59
C GLY A 41 -4.11 -11.26 -12.16
N ARG A 42 -2.99 -11.77 -11.67
CA ARG A 42 -2.84 -12.28 -10.31
C ARG A 42 -1.75 -11.52 -9.59
N VAL A 43 -1.99 -11.17 -8.33
CA VAL A 43 -1.03 -10.52 -7.46
C VAL A 43 -0.55 -11.53 -6.42
N GLU A 44 0.76 -11.76 -6.34
CA GLU A 44 1.37 -12.58 -5.31
C GLU A 44 2.29 -11.72 -4.43
N LEU A 45 2.06 -11.74 -3.12
CA LEU A 45 2.88 -11.09 -2.12
C LEU A 45 3.54 -12.18 -1.25
N ARG A 46 4.81 -12.48 -1.52
CA ARG A 46 5.54 -13.54 -0.82
C ARG A 46 5.53 -13.30 0.69
N GLY A 47 5.18 -14.35 1.45
CA GLY A 47 5.07 -14.26 2.91
C GLY A 47 3.77 -13.61 3.42
N PHE A 48 2.90 -13.17 2.52
CA PHE A 48 1.58 -12.61 2.86
C PHE A 48 0.43 -13.43 2.27
N GLY A 49 0.48 -13.69 0.96
CA GLY A 49 -0.59 -14.40 0.26
C GLY A 49 -0.45 -14.30 -1.26
N ALA A 50 -1.33 -14.98 -1.97
CA ALA A 50 -1.34 -15.06 -3.42
C ALA A 50 -2.73 -15.33 -3.97
#